data_AF-A0A831W606-F1
#
_entry.id   AF-A0A831W606-F1
#
_cell.length_a   1.000
_cell.length_b   1.000
_cell.length_c   1.000
_cell.angle_alpha   90.00
_cell.angle_beta   90.00
_cell.angle_gamma   90.00
#
_symmetry.space_group_name_H-M   'P 1'
#
loop_
_entity.id
_entity.type
_entity.pdbx_description
1 polymer ?
#
loop_
_entity_poly.entity_id
_entity_poly.type
_entity_poly.pdbx_seq_one_letter_code
_entity_poly.pdbx_strand_id
1 'polypeptide(L)'
;MRRGRYSYPMQPLPVIALTVAVALLLPAGVAAKLYRWVDEEGRVHYSDRVPPDQVKQARTRLDARGIEVEKVDRAKTPEELAREEELKRLKEEEQRLIEEQRQKDRVLLRTFRTEDDILMTRDGKLTTIDASIQIIRSNIRRLKLKLAEMQRNAANLEREGRKISANYLKEIENTRQQLKNYYTAIIRKEQSKETIRQQYAADLERFRELKNLAPKPQEKEQGLPEHSLLETVVRCDSKAACDRAWQQAEAYVRKHATTRLQMLADSIIMTAAPLRDDDISITVSRIRNKEDPGARLFMDLQCKESPRGRDFCNTGEVDRIRTGFREFLGEVSGSGGKQPQ
;
A
#
# COMPACT_ATOMS: atom_id res chain seq x y z
N MET A 1 -74.27 1.44 2.74
CA MET A 1 -75.73 1.59 3.01
C MET A 1 -76.49 0.81 1.96
N ARG A 2 -77.41 -0.09 2.38
CA ARG A 2 -78.66 -0.61 1.75
C ARG A 2 -78.72 -0.77 0.20
N ARG A 3 -79.38 -1.75 -0.44
CA ARG A 3 -80.06 -3.06 -0.20
C ARG A 3 -80.75 -3.36 -1.56
N GLY A 4 -80.98 -4.64 -1.92
CA GLY A 4 -82.04 -5.07 -2.87
C GLY A 4 -81.50 -5.77 -4.14
N ARG A 5 -81.49 -7.11 -4.27
CA ARG A 5 -82.58 -8.11 -4.48
C ARG A 5 -83.30 -8.03 -5.84
N TYR A 6 -83.09 -9.07 -6.66
CA TYR A 6 -84.02 -9.64 -7.65
C TYR A 6 -84.26 -11.10 -7.21
N SER A 7 -85.44 -11.50 -6.74
CA SER A 7 -86.65 -11.96 -7.46
C SER A 7 -86.55 -13.40 -7.98
N TYR A 8 -87.46 -14.24 -7.42
CA TYR A 8 -87.64 -15.69 -7.53
C TYR A 8 -88.24 -16.13 -8.90
N PRO A 9 -88.34 -17.46 -9.18
CA PRO A 9 -89.63 -18.11 -8.84
C PRO A 9 -89.55 -19.54 -8.27
N MET A 10 -90.59 -19.83 -7.47
CA MET A 10 -91.03 -21.12 -6.92
C MET A 10 -91.53 -22.09 -8.01
N GLN A 11 -91.49 -23.41 -7.72
CA GLN A 11 -92.60 -24.37 -7.90
C GLN A 11 -92.25 -25.78 -7.30
N PRO A 12 -93.20 -26.72 -7.10
CA PRO A 12 -93.73 -27.07 -5.77
C PRO A 12 -93.38 -28.50 -5.25
N LEU A 13 -93.64 -28.69 -3.95
CA LEU A 13 -93.60 -29.94 -3.17
C LEU A 13 -94.60 -31.00 -3.67
N PRO A 14 -94.35 -32.28 -3.32
CA PRO A 14 -95.32 -32.96 -2.49
C PRO A 14 -94.71 -33.62 -1.24
N VAL A 15 -95.57 -33.75 -0.24
CA VAL A 15 -95.34 -34.22 1.13
C VAL A 15 -95.46 -35.75 1.20
N ILE A 16 -94.82 -36.30 2.23
CA ILE A 16 -95.19 -37.49 3.04
C ILE A 16 -94.08 -38.56 3.04
N ALA A 17 -93.34 -38.67 4.14
CA ALA A 17 -93.32 -39.85 5.02
C ALA A 17 -92.20 -39.75 6.07
N LEU A 18 -92.56 -40.15 7.29
CA LEU A 18 -91.81 -40.11 8.53
C LEU A 18 -90.77 -41.25 8.60
N THR A 19 -89.48 -40.94 8.77
CA THR A 19 -88.49 -41.86 9.36
C THR A 19 -87.45 -41.07 10.15
N VAL A 20 -87.45 -41.26 11.48
CA VAL A 20 -86.41 -40.78 12.39
C VAL A 20 -85.12 -41.57 12.12
N ALA A 21 -84.12 -40.92 11.53
CA ALA A 21 -82.77 -41.45 11.38
C ALA A 21 -81.83 -40.65 12.28
N VAL A 22 -81.37 -41.28 13.36
CA VAL A 22 -80.31 -40.79 14.24
C VAL A 22 -79.01 -40.77 13.43
N ALA A 23 -78.59 -39.58 12.99
CA ALA A 23 -77.30 -39.38 12.34
C ALA A 23 -76.21 -39.31 13.41
N LEU A 24 -75.35 -40.32 13.46
CA LEU A 24 -74.11 -40.31 14.23
C LEU A 24 -73.24 -39.13 13.80
N LEU A 25 -72.96 -38.21 14.74
CA LEU A 25 -71.84 -37.30 14.66
C LEU A 25 -70.54 -38.10 14.86
N LEU A 26 -69.91 -38.48 13.76
CA LEU A 26 -68.53 -38.99 13.77
C LEU A 26 -67.57 -37.81 14.02
N PRO A 27 -66.65 -37.87 15.00
CA PRO A 27 -65.59 -36.89 15.14
C PRO A 27 -64.64 -37.03 13.95
N ALA A 28 -64.37 -35.93 13.24
CA ALA A 28 -63.34 -35.88 12.22
C ALA A 28 -61.98 -36.22 12.89
N GLY A 29 -61.40 -37.36 12.51
CA GLY A 29 -60.13 -37.83 13.03
C GLY A 29 -59.03 -36.80 12.76
N VAL A 30 -58.40 -36.32 13.83
CA VAL A 30 -57.14 -35.58 13.74
C VAL A 30 -56.11 -36.55 13.18
N ALA A 31 -55.65 -36.33 11.94
CA ALA A 31 -54.58 -37.13 11.36
C ALA A 31 -53.34 -37.03 12.28
N ALA A 32 -53.00 -38.13 12.95
CA ALA A 32 -51.87 -38.18 13.87
C ALA A 32 -50.57 -37.98 13.09
N LYS A 33 -49.75 -36.99 13.49
CA LYS A 33 -48.43 -36.74 12.90
C LYS A 33 -47.48 -37.82 13.40
N LEU A 34 -46.93 -38.67 12.53
CA LEU A 34 -45.99 -39.73 12.93
C LEU A 34 -44.55 -39.29 12.62
N TYR A 35 -43.65 -39.42 13.59
CA TYR A 35 -42.22 -39.11 13.42
C TYR A 35 -41.38 -40.36 13.61
N ARG A 36 -40.30 -40.46 12.82
CA ARG A 36 -39.27 -41.50 12.89
C ARG A 36 -37.91 -40.85 13.16
N TRP A 37 -37.14 -41.34 14.14
CA TRP A 37 -35.77 -40.89 14.38
C TRP A 37 -34.90 -42.05 14.89
N VAL A 38 -33.58 -41.83 14.97
CA VAL A 38 -32.61 -42.78 15.51
C VAL A 38 -31.99 -42.17 16.77
N ASP A 39 -31.95 -42.91 17.88
CA ASP A 39 -31.32 -42.47 19.13
C ASP A 39 -29.79 -42.66 19.12
N GLU A 40 -29.13 -42.26 20.21
CA GLU A 40 -27.67 -42.34 20.34
C GLU A 40 -27.16 -43.80 20.39
N GLU A 41 -28.00 -44.76 20.78
CA GLU A 41 -27.69 -46.19 20.76
C GLU A 41 -27.98 -46.86 19.40
N GLY A 42 -28.40 -46.09 18.39
CA GLY A 42 -28.68 -46.59 17.04
C GLY A 42 -30.05 -47.26 16.88
N ARG A 43 -30.96 -47.12 17.84
CA ARG A 43 -32.32 -47.67 17.79
C ARG A 43 -33.28 -46.72 17.09
N VAL A 44 -34.14 -47.27 16.25
CA VAL A 44 -35.15 -46.50 15.50
C VAL A 44 -36.43 -46.38 16.33
N HIS A 45 -36.89 -45.16 16.52
CA HIS A 45 -38.12 -44.85 17.27
C HIS A 45 -39.19 -44.28 16.34
N TYR A 46 -40.46 -44.60 16.65
CA TYR A 46 -41.64 -44.05 15.99
C TYR A 46 -42.60 -43.52 17.06
N SER A 47 -43.00 -42.25 16.94
CA SER A 47 -43.92 -41.62 17.91
C SER A 47 -44.71 -40.49 17.28
N ASP A 48 -45.86 -40.18 17.87
CA ASP A 48 -46.65 -39.00 17.53
C ASP A 48 -46.00 -37.68 18.02
N ARG A 49 -45.09 -37.79 19.01
CA ARG A 49 -44.32 -36.69 19.59
C ARG A 49 -42.86 -37.07 19.76
N VAL A 50 -41.96 -36.18 19.34
CA VAL A 50 -40.51 -36.33 19.55
C VAL A 50 -40.17 -35.85 20.98
N PRO A 51 -39.53 -36.69 21.82
CA PRO A 51 -39.09 -36.30 23.15
C PRO A 51 -38.14 -35.09 23.14
N PRO A 52 -38.18 -34.20 24.15
CA PRO A 52 -37.36 -32.98 24.18
C PRO A 52 -35.84 -33.21 24.05
N ASP A 53 -35.34 -34.33 24.55
CA ASP A 53 -33.94 -34.75 24.51
C ASP A 53 -33.48 -35.18 23.11
N GLN A 54 -34.40 -35.64 22.25
CA GLN A 54 -34.11 -36.14 20.89
C GLN A 54 -34.31 -35.08 19.80
N VAL A 55 -34.68 -33.84 20.16
CA VAL A 55 -34.98 -32.75 19.21
C VAL A 55 -33.79 -32.41 18.32
N LYS A 56 -32.55 -32.67 18.77
CA LYS A 56 -31.30 -32.41 18.06
C LYS A 56 -30.92 -33.52 17.05
N GLN A 57 -31.57 -34.67 17.08
CA GLN A 57 -31.28 -35.78 16.16
C GLN A 57 -32.00 -35.60 14.83
N ALA A 58 -31.49 -36.26 13.79
CA ALA A 58 -32.16 -36.29 12.49
C ALA A 58 -33.49 -37.05 12.63
N ARG A 59 -34.58 -36.49 12.09
CA ARG A 59 -35.93 -37.06 12.16
C ARG A 59 -36.67 -36.92 10.84
N THR A 60 -37.61 -37.81 10.61
CA THR A 60 -38.47 -37.81 9.43
C THR A 60 -39.93 -37.86 9.84
N ARG A 61 -40.75 -36.95 9.31
CA ARG A 61 -42.20 -36.96 9.44
C ARG A 61 -42.79 -37.87 8.37
N LEU A 62 -43.68 -38.76 8.77
CA LEU A 62 -44.39 -39.70 7.91
C LEU A 62 -45.86 -39.27 7.81
N ASP A 63 -46.48 -39.49 6.63
CA ASP A 63 -47.93 -39.34 6.47
C ASP A 63 -48.69 -40.55 7.03
N ALA A 64 -50.03 -40.51 6.94
CA ALA A 64 -50.89 -41.59 7.41
C ALA A 64 -50.67 -42.94 6.69
N ARG A 65 -49.93 -42.95 5.56
CA ARG A 65 -49.56 -44.14 4.79
C ARG A 65 -48.11 -44.57 5.05
N GLY A 66 -47.41 -43.94 5.99
CA GLY A 66 -46.02 -44.25 6.32
C GLY A 66 -45.01 -43.67 5.31
N ILE A 67 -45.43 -42.76 4.44
CA ILE A 67 -44.58 -42.15 3.41
C ILE A 67 -43.87 -40.93 4.01
N GLU A 68 -42.56 -40.82 3.78
CA GLU A 68 -41.76 -39.67 4.21
C GLU A 68 -42.25 -38.38 3.55
N VAL A 69 -42.72 -37.43 4.36
CA VAL A 69 -43.23 -36.13 3.89
C VAL A 69 -42.32 -34.97 4.26
N GLU A 70 -41.44 -35.13 5.24
CA GLU A 70 -40.51 -34.08 5.66
C GLU A 70 -39.33 -34.70 6.42
N LYS A 71 -38.11 -34.28 6.09
CA LYS A 71 -36.89 -34.72 6.78
C LYS A 71 -36.22 -33.52 7.42
N VAL A 72 -35.86 -33.67 8.69
CA VAL A 72 -35.10 -32.68 9.48
C VAL A 72 -33.76 -33.32 9.82
N ASP A 73 -32.66 -32.72 9.38
CA ASP A 73 -31.33 -33.22 9.69
C ASP A 73 -30.96 -32.96 11.16
N ARG A 74 -29.90 -33.63 11.65
CA ARG A 74 -29.40 -33.40 13.01
C ARG A 74 -28.93 -31.95 13.18
N ALA A 75 -28.98 -31.47 14.41
CA ALA A 75 -28.33 -30.22 14.78
C ALA A 75 -26.83 -30.33 14.44
N LYS A 76 -26.31 -29.32 13.75
CA LYS A 76 -24.88 -29.23 13.41
C LYS A 76 -24.06 -29.15 14.69
N THR A 77 -22.89 -29.78 14.68
CA THR A 77 -21.96 -29.66 15.80
C THR A 77 -21.41 -28.22 15.85
N PRO A 78 -20.93 -27.74 17.01
CA PRO A 78 -20.27 -26.45 17.10
C PRO A 78 -19.10 -26.30 16.10
N GLU A 79 -18.39 -27.40 15.82
CA GLU A 79 -17.29 -27.43 14.85
C GLU A 79 -17.77 -27.31 13.39
N GLU A 80 -18.88 -27.96 13.05
CA GLU A 80 -19.52 -27.84 11.72
C GLU A 80 -20.06 -26.43 11.48
N LEU A 81 -20.66 -25.82 12.51
CA LEU A 81 -21.09 -24.42 12.47
C LEU A 81 -19.89 -23.47 12.30
N ALA A 82 -18.81 -23.66 13.06
CA ALA A 82 -17.61 -22.85 12.94
C ALA A 82 -16.96 -22.96 11.54
N ARG A 83 -16.91 -24.16 10.96
CA ARG A 83 -16.41 -24.38 9.58
C ARG A 83 -17.29 -23.69 8.53
N GLU A 84 -18.60 -23.74 8.68
CA GLU A 84 -19.52 -23.04 7.77
C GLU A 84 -19.40 -21.52 7.87
N GLU A 85 -19.27 -20.98 9.08
CA GLU A 85 -19.02 -19.56 9.32
C GLU A 85 -17.69 -19.13 8.69
N GLU A 86 -16.63 -19.92 8.84
CA GLU A 86 -15.34 -19.65 8.21
C GLU A 86 -15.42 -19.68 6.68
N LEU A 87 -16.04 -20.70 6.10
CA LEU A 87 -16.25 -20.79 4.64
C LEU A 87 -17.08 -19.61 4.11
N LYS A 88 -18.11 -19.20 4.87
CA LYS A 88 -18.92 -18.03 4.51
C LYS A 88 -18.09 -16.75 4.56
N ARG A 89 -17.28 -16.55 5.61
CA ARG A 89 -16.37 -15.40 5.74
C ARG A 89 -15.38 -15.35 4.58
N LEU A 90 -14.76 -16.48 4.21
CA LEU A 90 -13.82 -16.56 3.09
C LEU A 90 -14.49 -16.22 1.75
N LYS A 91 -15.71 -16.73 1.50
CA LYS A 91 -16.48 -16.38 0.29
C LYS A 91 -16.88 -14.91 0.24
N GLU A 92 -17.28 -14.34 1.36
CA GLU A 92 -17.61 -12.91 1.47
C GLU A 92 -16.38 -12.04 1.21
N GLU A 93 -15.21 -12.44 1.75
CA GLU A 93 -13.94 -11.77 1.49
C GLU A 93 -13.51 -11.87 0.03
N GLU A 94 -13.58 -13.06 -0.58
CA GLU A 94 -13.31 -13.26 -2.00
C GLU A 94 -14.21 -12.39 -2.88
N GLN A 95 -15.53 -12.38 -2.60
CA GLN A 95 -16.49 -11.58 -3.34
C GLN A 95 -16.22 -10.07 -3.20
N ARG A 96 -15.80 -9.63 -2.00
CA ARG A 96 -15.38 -8.25 -1.75
C ARG A 96 -14.17 -7.88 -2.60
N LEU A 97 -13.14 -8.71 -2.62
CA LEU A 97 -11.92 -8.48 -3.41
C LEU A 97 -12.22 -8.43 -4.92
N ILE A 98 -13.09 -9.31 -5.42
CA ILE A 98 -13.53 -9.31 -6.82
C ILE A 98 -14.26 -8.01 -7.16
N GLU A 99 -15.19 -7.56 -6.31
CA GLU A 99 -15.92 -6.32 -6.57
C GLU A 99 -14.99 -5.10 -6.49
N GLU A 100 -14.08 -5.05 -5.51
CA GLU A 100 -13.05 -4.00 -5.44
C GLU A 100 -12.20 -3.93 -6.71
N GLN A 101 -11.76 -5.07 -7.24
CA GLN A 101 -11.01 -5.11 -8.49
C GLN A 101 -11.86 -4.63 -9.67
N ARG A 102 -13.12 -5.07 -9.77
CA ARG A 102 -14.05 -4.60 -10.82
C ARG A 102 -14.29 -3.10 -10.75
N GLN A 103 -14.38 -2.52 -9.55
CA GLN A 103 -14.49 -1.08 -9.38
C GLN A 103 -13.23 -0.37 -9.89
N LYS A 104 -12.04 -0.86 -9.52
CA LYS A 104 -10.77 -0.32 -10.01
C LYS A 104 -10.66 -0.39 -11.52
N ASP A 105 -11.01 -1.54 -12.12
CA ASP A 105 -11.01 -1.73 -13.58
C ASP A 105 -11.97 -0.77 -14.28
N ARG A 106 -13.18 -0.57 -13.74
CA ARG A 106 -14.15 0.39 -14.28
C ARG A 106 -13.61 1.82 -14.21
N VAL A 107 -12.96 2.20 -13.12
CA VAL A 107 -12.35 3.53 -12.97
C VAL A 107 -11.21 3.70 -13.97
N LEU A 108 -10.34 2.70 -14.12
CA LEU A 108 -9.22 2.72 -15.06
C LEU A 108 -9.69 2.93 -16.49
N LEU A 109 -10.65 2.13 -16.96
CA LEU A 109 -11.22 2.21 -18.32
C LEU A 109 -12.05 3.47 -18.58
N ARG A 110 -12.57 4.12 -17.53
CA ARG A 110 -13.29 5.40 -17.64
C ARG A 110 -12.34 6.59 -17.65
N THR A 111 -11.23 6.49 -16.93
CA THR A 111 -10.24 7.57 -16.79
C THR A 111 -9.37 7.66 -18.04
N PHE A 112 -9.00 6.52 -18.63
CA PHE A 112 -8.09 6.47 -19.77
C PHE A 112 -8.75 5.78 -20.97
N ARG A 113 -8.60 6.38 -22.15
CA ARG A 113 -9.17 5.86 -23.40
C ARG A 113 -8.11 5.11 -24.20
N THR A 114 -6.85 5.53 -24.08
CA THR A 114 -5.69 5.00 -24.78
C THR A 114 -4.51 4.76 -23.83
N GLU A 115 -3.50 3.99 -24.28
CA GLU A 115 -2.23 3.85 -23.56
C GLU A 115 -1.53 5.21 -23.38
N ASP A 116 -1.59 6.05 -24.41
CA ASP A 116 -0.96 7.38 -24.41
C ASP A 116 -1.57 8.30 -23.34
N ASP A 117 -2.87 8.18 -23.04
CA ASP A 117 -3.50 8.95 -21.96
C ASP A 117 -2.90 8.61 -20.59
N ILE A 118 -2.60 7.32 -20.35
CA ILE A 118 -1.98 6.82 -19.12
C ILE A 118 -0.56 7.40 -19.01
N LEU A 119 0.22 7.28 -20.09
CA LEU A 119 1.60 7.75 -20.15
C LEU A 119 1.68 9.27 -20.00
N MET A 120 0.86 10.04 -20.72
CA MET A 120 0.81 11.50 -20.61
C MET A 120 0.44 11.96 -19.21
N THR A 121 -0.51 11.27 -18.56
CA THR A 121 -0.91 11.59 -17.18
C THR A 121 0.23 11.30 -16.19
N ARG A 122 0.91 10.15 -16.34
CA ARG A 122 2.11 9.81 -15.57
C ARG A 122 3.18 10.90 -15.74
N ASP A 123 3.52 11.22 -16.98
CA ASP A 123 4.61 12.13 -17.30
C ASP A 123 4.31 13.56 -16.84
N GLY A 124 3.05 14.01 -16.92
CA GLY A 124 2.63 15.28 -16.32
C GLY A 124 2.80 15.32 -14.81
N LYS A 125 2.48 14.21 -14.10
CA LYS A 125 2.72 14.10 -12.66
C LYS A 125 4.22 14.11 -12.32
N LEU A 126 5.03 13.36 -13.07
CA LEU A 126 6.48 13.32 -12.89
C LEU A 126 7.11 14.70 -13.12
N THR A 127 6.73 15.38 -14.21
CA THR A 127 7.19 16.74 -14.54
C THR A 127 6.85 17.73 -13.43
N THR A 128 5.66 17.63 -12.84
CA THR A 128 5.25 18.48 -11.71
C THR A 128 6.16 18.26 -10.49
N ILE A 129 6.52 17.00 -10.20
CA ILE A 129 7.44 16.69 -9.12
C ILE A 129 8.85 17.20 -9.44
N ASP A 130 9.32 17.04 -10.67
CA ASP A 130 10.63 17.51 -11.11
C ASP A 130 10.77 19.02 -10.98
N ALA A 131 9.74 19.79 -11.38
CA ALA A 131 9.70 21.23 -11.16
C ALA A 131 9.81 21.58 -9.67
N SER A 132 9.12 20.84 -8.80
CA SER A 132 9.21 21.02 -7.33
C SER A 132 10.63 20.74 -6.81
N ILE A 133 11.28 19.67 -7.29
CA ILE A 133 12.66 19.34 -6.92
C ILE A 133 13.63 20.44 -7.36
N GLN A 134 13.47 21.00 -8.56
CA GLN A 134 14.32 22.09 -9.05
C GLN A 134 14.21 23.35 -8.18
N ILE A 135 13.00 23.70 -7.72
CA ILE A 135 12.78 24.80 -6.78
C ILE A 135 13.51 24.52 -5.46
N ILE A 136 13.40 23.31 -4.92
CA ILE A 136 14.09 22.92 -3.69
C ILE A 136 15.61 23.00 -3.86
N ARG A 137 16.16 22.51 -4.99
CA ARG A 137 17.58 22.60 -5.31
C ARG A 137 18.07 24.05 -5.36
N SER A 138 17.31 24.97 -5.98
CA SER A 138 17.64 26.40 -5.98
C SER A 138 17.69 26.98 -4.56
N ASN A 139 16.74 26.61 -3.70
CA ASN A 139 16.75 27.03 -2.29
C ASN A 139 17.97 26.49 -1.53
N ILE A 140 18.34 25.22 -1.76
CA ILE A 140 19.55 24.63 -1.18
C ILE A 140 20.80 25.40 -1.60
N ARG A 141 20.95 25.74 -2.88
CA ARG A 141 22.10 26.52 -3.37
C ARG A 141 22.22 27.86 -2.65
N ARG A 142 21.11 28.59 -2.56
CA ARG A 142 21.05 29.89 -1.85
C ARG A 142 21.43 29.74 -0.38
N LEU A 143 20.91 28.71 0.31
CA LEU A 143 21.23 28.48 1.72
C LEU A 143 22.67 28.03 1.95
N LYS A 144 23.26 27.22 1.06
CA LYS A 144 24.68 26.84 1.11
C LYS A 144 25.59 28.07 1.02
N LEU A 145 25.29 28.98 0.08
CA LEU A 145 26.03 30.24 -0.07
C LEU A 145 25.89 31.12 1.18
N LYS A 146 24.66 31.32 1.67
CA LYS A 146 24.38 32.06 2.91
C LYS A 146 25.16 31.48 4.10
N LEU A 147 25.15 30.15 4.25
CA LEU A 147 25.87 29.47 5.33
C LEU A 147 27.38 29.66 5.20
N ALA A 148 27.92 29.58 3.99
CA ALA A 148 29.35 29.77 3.74
C ALA A 148 29.79 31.20 4.09
N GLU A 149 28.98 32.19 3.74
CA GLU A 149 29.20 33.58 4.11
C GLU A 149 29.14 33.79 5.63
N MET A 150 28.12 33.23 6.29
CA MET A 150 28.00 33.36 7.75
C MET A 150 29.20 32.76 8.48
N GLN A 151 29.65 31.58 8.04
CA GLN A 151 30.82 30.93 8.62
C GLN A 151 32.11 31.73 8.39
N ARG A 152 32.27 32.35 7.21
CA ARG A 152 33.42 33.21 6.93
C ARG A 152 33.42 34.42 7.85
N ASN A 153 32.28 35.06 8.03
CA ASN A 153 32.15 36.23 8.91
C ASN A 153 32.38 35.86 10.38
N ALA A 154 31.86 34.71 10.84
CA ALA A 154 32.17 34.17 12.16
C ALA A 154 33.68 33.98 12.36
N ALA A 155 34.36 33.33 11.42
CA ALA A 155 35.80 33.10 11.48
C ALA A 155 36.61 34.42 11.44
N ASN A 156 36.13 35.44 10.74
CA ASN A 156 36.76 36.77 10.75
C ASN A 156 36.64 37.43 12.13
N LEU A 157 35.44 37.41 12.73
CA LEU A 157 35.21 37.95 14.07
C LEU A 157 36.07 37.25 15.13
N GLU A 158 36.17 35.93 15.08
CA GLU A 158 37.03 35.16 15.99
C GLU A 158 38.51 35.53 15.82
N ARG A 159 38.99 35.67 14.58
CA ARG A 159 40.36 36.13 14.30
C ARG A 159 40.63 37.56 14.76
N GLU A 160 39.61 38.42 14.74
CA GLU A 160 39.64 39.78 15.31
C GLU A 160 39.52 39.79 16.85
N GLY A 161 39.41 38.63 17.51
CA GLY A 161 39.22 38.53 18.96
C GLY A 161 37.83 38.96 19.44
N ARG A 162 36.87 39.12 18.52
CA ARG A 162 35.50 39.55 18.83
C ARG A 162 34.61 38.35 19.11
N LYS A 163 33.78 38.46 20.15
CA LYS A 163 32.82 37.42 20.49
C LYS A 163 31.69 37.35 19.46
N ILE A 164 31.43 36.14 18.94
CA ILE A 164 30.25 35.88 18.10
C ILE A 164 28.99 35.93 18.99
N SER A 165 27.96 36.64 18.54
CA SER A 165 26.71 36.73 19.30
C SER A 165 25.93 35.40 19.27
N ALA A 166 25.20 35.09 20.35
CA ALA A 166 24.39 33.88 20.42
C ALA A 166 23.32 33.83 19.31
N ASN A 167 22.75 34.99 18.95
CA ASN A 167 21.80 35.10 17.85
C ASN A 167 22.43 34.71 16.51
N TYR A 168 23.69 35.08 16.29
CA TYR A 168 24.40 34.72 15.05
C TYR A 168 24.66 33.21 14.94
N LEU A 169 25.08 32.58 16.03
CA LEU A 169 25.23 31.12 16.09
C LEU A 169 23.89 30.40 15.87
N LYS A 170 22.80 30.94 16.42
CA LYS A 170 21.44 30.43 16.20
C LYS A 170 21.02 30.54 14.74
N GLU A 171 21.34 31.64 14.05
CA GLU A 171 21.05 31.81 12.61
C GLU A 171 21.82 30.82 11.74
N ILE A 172 23.08 30.54 12.08
CA ILE A 172 23.87 29.48 11.44
C ILE A 172 23.14 28.14 11.61
N GLU A 173 22.76 27.79 12.83
CA GLU A 173 22.11 26.50 13.10
C GLU A 173 20.74 26.37 12.44
N ASN A 174 19.93 27.44 12.46
CA ASN A 174 18.66 27.49 11.73
C ASN A 174 18.87 27.24 10.22
N THR A 175 19.90 27.84 9.64
CA THR A 175 20.24 27.65 8.22
C THR A 175 20.66 26.20 7.94
N ARG A 176 21.43 25.56 8.83
CA ARG A 176 21.80 24.14 8.71
C ARG A 176 20.58 23.22 8.79
N GLN A 177 19.66 23.49 9.73
CA GLN A 177 18.45 22.71 9.89
C GLN A 177 17.52 22.86 8.68
N GLN A 178 17.40 24.06 8.09
CA GLN A 178 16.67 24.27 6.84
C GLN A 178 17.25 23.46 5.68
N LEU A 179 18.58 23.43 5.52
CA LEU A 179 19.25 22.60 4.51
C LEU A 179 18.90 21.12 4.68
N LYS A 180 19.01 20.58 5.90
CA LYS A 180 18.64 19.19 6.21
C LYS A 180 17.18 18.90 5.83
N ASN A 181 16.26 19.80 6.14
CA ASN A 181 14.85 19.65 5.81
C ASN A 181 14.61 19.63 4.29
N TYR A 182 15.29 20.48 3.52
CA TYR A 182 15.17 20.50 2.07
C TYR A 182 15.72 19.22 1.41
N TYR A 183 16.86 18.69 1.86
CA TYR A 183 17.36 17.41 1.35
C TYR A 183 16.40 16.26 1.66
N THR A 184 15.85 16.23 2.88
CA THR A 184 14.81 15.25 3.24
C THR A 184 13.59 15.37 2.33
N ALA A 185 13.19 16.60 1.96
CA ALA A 185 12.07 16.83 1.04
C ALA A 185 12.36 16.35 -0.38
N ILE A 186 13.57 16.56 -0.93
CA ILE A 186 13.99 16.01 -2.23
C ILE A 186 13.82 14.49 -2.22
N ILE A 187 14.29 13.82 -1.19
CA ILE A 187 14.28 12.35 -1.16
C ILE A 187 12.85 11.80 -1.12
N ARG A 188 11.95 12.45 -0.37
CA ARG A 188 10.51 12.10 -0.39
C ARG A 188 9.88 12.31 -1.76
N LYS A 189 10.27 13.36 -2.48
CA LYS A 189 9.80 13.64 -3.84
C LYS A 189 10.30 12.59 -4.83
N GLU A 190 11.55 12.18 -4.75
CA GLU A 190 12.11 11.11 -5.59
C GLU A 190 11.42 9.77 -5.32
N GLN A 191 11.16 9.42 -4.07
CA GLN A 191 10.37 8.24 -3.72
C GLN A 191 8.95 8.31 -4.29
N SER A 192 8.32 9.49 -4.27
CA SER A 192 7.01 9.69 -4.87
C SER A 192 7.03 9.49 -6.39
N LYS A 193 8.12 9.87 -7.09
CA LYS A 193 8.26 9.60 -8.53
C LYS A 193 8.27 8.10 -8.79
N GLU A 194 9.02 7.34 -7.98
CA GLU A 194 9.09 5.89 -8.12
C GLU A 194 7.74 5.21 -7.86
N THR A 195 7.01 5.61 -6.81
CA THR A 195 5.65 5.11 -6.57
C THR A 195 4.72 5.43 -7.74
N ILE A 196 4.80 6.62 -8.33
CA ILE A 196 4.00 6.99 -9.51
C ILE A 196 4.38 6.12 -10.70
N ARG A 197 5.68 5.90 -10.97
CA ARG A 197 6.12 5.01 -12.05
C ARG A 197 5.56 3.60 -11.90
N GLN A 198 5.71 3.01 -10.72
CA GLN A 198 5.23 1.66 -10.42
C GLN A 198 3.72 1.54 -10.55
N GLN A 199 2.97 2.52 -9.99
CA GLN A 199 1.52 2.54 -10.09
C GLN A 199 1.06 2.60 -11.56
N TYR A 200 1.61 3.54 -12.33
CA TYR A 200 1.20 3.72 -13.73
C TYR A 200 1.68 2.59 -14.64
N ALA A 201 2.78 1.92 -14.31
CA ALA A 201 3.21 0.69 -15.00
C ALA A 201 2.18 -0.44 -14.78
N ALA A 202 1.75 -0.66 -13.53
CA ALA A 202 0.71 -1.64 -13.21
C ALA A 202 -0.64 -1.30 -13.86
N ASP A 203 -1.04 -0.01 -13.85
CA ASP A 203 -2.26 0.45 -14.50
C ASP A 203 -2.20 0.23 -16.02
N LEU A 204 -1.05 0.46 -16.66
CA LEU A 204 -0.85 0.23 -18.09
C LEU A 204 -0.94 -1.26 -18.44
N GLU A 205 -0.29 -2.13 -17.66
CA GLU A 205 -0.40 -3.59 -17.83
C GLU A 205 -1.85 -4.05 -17.68
N ARG A 206 -2.54 -3.60 -16.63
CA ARG A 206 -3.95 -3.93 -16.41
C ARG A 206 -4.85 -3.41 -17.53
N PHE A 207 -4.59 -2.21 -18.04
CA PHE A 207 -5.36 -1.63 -19.13
C PHE A 207 -5.22 -2.46 -20.42
N ARG A 208 -4.02 -2.95 -20.72
CA ARG A 208 -3.77 -3.85 -21.86
C ARG A 208 -4.56 -5.14 -21.76
N GLU A 209 -4.55 -5.77 -20.58
CA GLU A 209 -5.34 -6.99 -20.32
C GLU A 209 -6.83 -6.73 -20.57
N LEU A 210 -7.38 -5.66 -20.00
CA LEU A 210 -8.81 -5.33 -20.13
C LEU A 210 -9.23 -4.96 -21.56
N LYS A 211 -8.30 -4.47 -22.37
CA LYS A 211 -8.52 -4.11 -23.78
C LYS A 211 -8.14 -5.23 -24.76
N ASN A 212 -7.67 -6.38 -24.28
CA ASN A 212 -7.13 -7.47 -25.08
C ASN A 212 -6.03 -7.00 -26.07
N LEU A 213 -5.19 -6.06 -25.63
CA LEU A 213 -4.09 -5.56 -26.44
C LEU A 213 -2.88 -6.49 -26.28
N ALA A 214 -2.16 -6.74 -27.39
CA ALA A 214 -0.91 -7.48 -27.32
C ALA A 214 0.11 -6.72 -26.45
N PRO A 215 0.93 -7.43 -25.64
CA PRO A 215 1.97 -6.79 -24.87
C PRO A 215 2.98 -6.13 -25.82
N LYS A 216 3.02 -4.79 -25.85
CA LYS A 216 4.16 -4.10 -26.44
C LYS A 216 5.38 -4.36 -25.57
N PRO A 217 6.55 -4.67 -26.16
CA PRO A 217 7.81 -4.65 -25.42
C PRO A 217 7.87 -3.35 -24.63
N GLN A 218 8.23 -3.41 -23.36
CA GLN A 218 8.43 -2.22 -22.54
C GLN A 218 9.33 -1.27 -23.32
N GLU A 219 8.77 -0.16 -23.83
CA GLU A 219 9.59 0.97 -24.26
C GLU A 219 10.35 1.37 -23.01
N LYS A 220 11.61 0.95 -22.93
CA LYS A 220 12.57 1.44 -21.92
C LYS A 220 12.34 2.94 -21.86
N GLU A 221 11.92 3.48 -20.71
CA GLU A 221 11.65 4.90 -20.50
C GLU A 221 12.66 5.74 -21.27
N GLN A 222 12.30 6.17 -22.49
CA GLN A 222 13.16 6.98 -23.34
C GLN A 222 13.06 8.38 -22.76
N GLY A 223 13.92 8.64 -21.77
CA GLY A 223 13.92 9.87 -21.01
C GLY A 223 13.83 9.71 -19.50
N LEU A 224 14.32 8.60 -18.91
CA LEU A 224 14.74 8.68 -17.52
C LEU A 224 15.76 9.84 -17.44
N PRO A 225 15.54 10.90 -16.64
CA PRO A 225 16.53 11.97 -16.54
C PRO A 225 17.84 11.31 -16.08
N GLU A 226 18.89 11.61 -16.83
CA GLU A 226 20.17 10.90 -16.98
C GLU A 226 20.93 10.58 -15.67
N HIS A 227 20.43 10.98 -14.50
CA HIS A 227 20.97 10.62 -13.19
C HIS A 227 19.81 10.58 -12.18
N SER A 228 19.15 9.43 -12.02
CA SER A 228 18.13 9.29 -10.99
C SER A 228 18.80 9.39 -9.63
N LEU A 229 18.40 10.38 -8.81
CA LEU A 229 18.92 10.55 -7.45
C LEU A 229 18.74 9.29 -6.57
N LEU A 230 17.85 8.38 -6.96
CA LEU A 230 17.67 7.10 -6.26
C LEU A 230 18.81 6.12 -6.48
N GLU A 231 19.63 6.26 -7.53
CA GLU A 231 20.76 5.37 -7.81
C GLU A 231 21.85 5.47 -6.74
N THR A 232 21.95 6.61 -6.06
CA THR A 232 22.89 6.84 -4.96
C THR A 232 22.34 6.41 -3.60
N VAL A 233 21.13 5.84 -3.54
CA VAL A 233 20.51 5.43 -2.28
C VAL A 233 21.05 4.06 -1.85
N VAL A 234 21.63 4.01 -0.66
CA VAL A 234 22.13 2.80 -0.01
C VAL A 234 21.30 2.50 1.24
N ARG A 235 20.78 1.28 1.35
CA ARG A 235 20.07 0.81 2.54
C ARG A 235 21.04 0.08 3.47
N CYS A 236 20.88 0.31 4.77
CA CYS A 236 21.55 -0.43 5.82
C CYS A 236 20.51 -0.87 6.86
N ASP A 237 20.57 -2.12 7.32
CA ASP A 237 19.48 -2.74 8.09
C ASP A 237 19.69 -2.76 9.60
N SER A 238 20.89 -2.41 10.07
CA SER A 238 21.21 -2.33 11.50
C SER A 238 21.96 -1.07 11.82
N LYS A 239 21.87 -0.61 13.08
CA LYS A 239 22.61 0.55 13.58
C LYS A 239 24.11 0.45 13.24
N ALA A 240 24.73 -0.69 13.54
CA ALA A 240 26.16 -0.92 13.28
C ALA A 240 26.50 -0.88 11.79
N ALA A 241 25.69 -1.49 10.92
CA ALA A 241 25.87 -1.41 9.47
C ALA A 241 25.74 0.03 8.97
N CYS A 242 24.77 0.78 9.49
CA CYS A 242 24.56 2.17 9.12
C CYS A 242 25.66 3.10 9.61
N ASP A 243 26.24 2.85 10.78
CA ASP A 243 27.35 3.63 11.30
C ASP A 243 28.63 3.38 10.47
N ARG A 244 28.89 2.13 10.06
CA ARG A 244 29.97 1.81 9.11
C ARG A 244 29.75 2.45 7.74
N ALA A 245 28.55 2.35 7.19
CA ALA A 245 28.21 2.98 5.91
C ALA A 245 28.35 4.51 5.99
N TRP A 246 28.06 5.12 7.14
CA TRP A 246 28.24 6.56 7.37
C TRP A 246 29.72 6.97 7.35
N GLN A 247 30.59 6.20 7.99
CA GLN A 247 32.04 6.43 7.96
C GLN A 247 32.60 6.29 6.54
N GLN A 248 32.14 5.29 5.78
CA GLN A 248 32.52 5.12 4.38
C GLN A 248 32.01 6.27 3.52
N ALA A 249 30.76 6.72 3.73
CA ALA A 249 30.23 7.87 3.03
C ALA A 249 31.06 9.13 3.30
N GLU A 250 31.52 9.35 4.54
CA GLU A 250 32.44 10.44 4.85
C GLU A 250 33.76 10.31 4.08
N ALA A 251 34.37 9.12 4.06
CA ALA A 251 35.59 8.86 3.32
C ALA A 251 35.40 9.10 1.80
N TYR A 252 34.26 8.68 1.25
CA TYR A 252 33.90 8.91 -0.15
C TYR A 252 33.78 10.40 -0.47
N VAL A 253 33.06 11.14 0.38
CA VAL A 253 32.92 12.60 0.25
C VAL A 253 34.29 13.28 0.27
N ARG A 254 35.16 12.92 1.22
CA ARG A 254 36.50 13.50 1.33
C ARG A 254 37.39 13.18 0.13
N LYS A 255 37.21 12.02 -0.49
CA LYS A 255 37.97 11.58 -1.66
C LYS A 255 37.52 12.27 -2.95
N HIS A 256 36.22 12.52 -3.11
CA HIS A 256 35.65 12.92 -4.40
C HIS A 256 35.14 14.36 -4.46
N ALA A 257 34.85 15.00 -3.33
CA ALA A 257 34.49 16.41 -3.33
C ALA A 257 35.75 17.29 -3.49
N THR A 258 35.69 18.29 -4.36
CA THR A 258 36.75 19.30 -4.47
C THR A 258 36.52 20.45 -3.49
N THR A 259 35.28 20.62 -3.00
CA THR A 259 34.94 21.69 -2.06
C THR A 259 35.13 21.26 -0.61
N ARG A 260 35.49 22.22 0.26
CA ARG A 260 35.76 21.95 1.68
C ARG A 260 34.55 21.34 2.40
N LEU A 261 34.81 20.45 3.36
CA LEU A 261 33.77 19.95 4.25
C LEU A 261 33.20 21.10 5.09
N GLN A 262 31.87 21.27 5.03
CA GLN A 262 31.16 22.39 5.65
C GLN A 262 30.30 21.95 6.84
N MET A 263 29.73 20.74 6.78
CA MET A 263 28.99 20.12 7.87
C MET A 263 29.33 18.64 7.94
N LEU A 264 29.58 18.16 9.15
CA LEU A 264 29.74 16.76 9.49
C LEU A 264 28.95 16.51 10.77
N ALA A 265 27.80 15.85 10.64
CA ALA A 265 26.90 15.53 11.74
C ALA A 265 26.33 14.12 11.54
N ASP A 266 25.65 13.56 12.55
CA ASP A 266 25.13 12.18 12.53
C ASP A 266 24.10 11.86 11.42
N SER A 267 23.56 12.90 10.78
CA SER A 267 22.49 12.77 9.77
C SER A 267 22.78 13.48 8.46
N ILE A 268 23.86 14.26 8.38
CA ILE A 268 24.24 14.98 7.17
C ILE A 268 25.75 15.21 7.11
N ILE A 269 26.34 14.88 5.95
CA ILE A 269 27.68 15.28 5.53
C ILE A 269 27.46 16.25 4.37
N MET A 270 28.08 17.42 4.40
CA MET A 270 27.89 18.40 3.33
C MET A 270 29.18 19.18 3.10
N THR A 271 29.60 19.26 1.84
CA THR A 271 30.67 20.17 1.43
C THR A 271 30.12 21.52 0.97
N ALA A 272 31.00 22.51 0.91
CA ALA A 272 30.66 23.87 0.52
C ALA A 272 30.10 23.93 -0.92
N ALA A 273 29.37 25.01 -1.22
CA ALA A 273 28.90 25.28 -2.57
C ALA A 273 30.07 25.37 -3.58
N PRO A 274 29.90 24.89 -4.81
CA PRO A 274 30.90 25.00 -5.86
C PRO A 274 31.06 26.47 -6.30
N LEU A 275 32.30 26.96 -6.32
CA LEU A 275 32.63 28.35 -6.70
C LEU A 275 33.31 28.42 -8.07
N ARG A 276 34.09 27.39 -8.41
CA ARG A 276 34.76 27.20 -9.69
C ARG A 276 33.96 26.27 -10.60
N ASP A 277 34.22 26.34 -11.90
CA ASP A 277 33.49 25.52 -12.89
C ASP A 277 33.85 24.02 -12.79
N ASP A 278 35.02 23.71 -12.23
CA ASP A 278 35.55 22.37 -11.94
C ASP A 278 35.21 21.88 -10.51
N ASP A 279 34.41 22.63 -9.75
CA ASP A 279 34.09 22.25 -8.37
C ASP A 279 32.99 21.18 -8.27
N ILE A 280 33.25 20.18 -7.43
CA ILE A 280 32.32 19.12 -7.04
C ILE A 280 31.92 19.32 -5.58
N SER A 281 30.65 19.65 -5.35
CA SER A 281 30.03 19.65 -4.02
C SER A 281 29.26 18.36 -3.81
N ILE A 282 29.49 17.69 -2.68
CA ILE A 282 28.80 16.44 -2.32
C ILE A 282 28.07 16.65 -1.00
N THR A 283 26.81 16.20 -0.98
CA THR A 283 26.02 16.10 0.24
C THR A 283 25.57 14.66 0.44
N VAL A 284 25.79 14.10 1.62
CA VAL A 284 25.21 12.81 2.02
C VAL A 284 24.21 13.03 3.15
N SER A 285 23.02 12.46 3.04
CA SER A 285 22.00 12.48 4.10
C SER A 285 21.71 11.06 4.60
N ARG A 286 21.63 10.89 5.92
CA ARG A 286 21.18 9.63 6.56
C ARG A 286 19.75 9.81 7.06
N ILE A 287 18.83 9.13 6.39
CA ILE A 287 17.41 9.13 6.71
C ILE A 287 17.09 7.88 7.52
N ARG A 288 16.57 8.08 8.72
CA ARG A 288 16.04 7.00 9.56
C ARG A 288 14.53 6.94 9.38
N ASN A 289 13.98 5.73 9.32
CA ASN A 289 12.55 5.53 9.49
C ASN A 289 12.26 5.33 10.98
N LYS A 290 11.11 5.81 11.48
CA LYS A 290 10.72 5.58 12.87
C LYS A 290 10.40 4.10 13.14
N GLU A 291 10.05 3.37 12.08
CA GLU A 291 9.59 1.97 12.14
C GLU A 291 10.71 0.95 11.82
N ASP A 292 11.89 1.41 11.36
CA ASP A 292 12.99 0.55 10.93
C ASP A 292 14.25 0.86 11.76
N PRO A 293 14.92 -0.13 12.37
CA PRO A 293 16.23 0.08 13.01
C PRO A 293 17.33 0.47 12.00
N GLY A 294 17.09 0.28 10.71
CA GLY A 294 17.93 0.67 9.60
C GLY A 294 17.85 2.15 9.19
N ALA A 295 18.62 2.49 8.16
CA ALA A 295 18.62 3.81 7.57
C ALA A 295 18.84 3.73 6.06
N ARG A 296 18.51 4.81 5.37
CA ARG A 296 18.87 5.03 3.98
C ARG A 296 19.88 6.16 3.92
N LEU A 297 21.02 5.90 3.31
CA LEU A 297 22.01 6.92 2.98
C LEU A 297 21.76 7.34 1.54
N PHE A 298 21.80 8.64 1.30
CA PHE A 298 21.56 9.22 -0.01
C PHE A 298 22.65 10.26 -0.28
N MET A 299 23.21 10.26 -1.49
CA MET A 299 24.21 11.24 -1.93
C MET A 299 23.67 12.11 -3.07
N ASP A 300 23.80 13.42 -2.92
CA ASP A 300 23.59 14.42 -3.97
C ASP A 300 24.93 15.04 -4.37
N LEU A 301 25.18 15.13 -5.67
CA LEU A 301 26.37 15.76 -6.24
C LEU A 301 25.95 16.99 -7.06
N GLN A 302 26.56 18.13 -6.75
CA GLN A 302 26.26 19.42 -7.38
C GLN A 302 27.54 20.05 -7.92
N CYS A 303 27.51 20.45 -9.19
CA CYS A 303 28.52 21.32 -9.79
C CYS A 303 28.00 22.76 -9.86
N LYS A 304 28.86 23.68 -10.30
CA LYS A 304 28.51 25.09 -10.43
C LYS A 304 27.43 25.31 -11.48
N GLU A 305 26.49 26.21 -11.19
CA GLU A 305 25.42 26.64 -12.10
C GLU A 305 25.97 27.68 -13.10
N SER A 306 26.91 27.24 -13.94
CA SER A 306 27.43 27.98 -15.10
C SER A 306 27.36 27.07 -16.34
N PRO A 307 27.43 27.60 -17.57
CA PRO A 307 27.49 26.76 -18.76
C PRO A 307 28.60 25.71 -18.67
N ARG A 308 29.83 26.13 -18.36
CA ARG A 308 30.98 25.23 -18.17
C ARG A 308 30.81 24.26 -17.01
N GLY A 309 30.25 24.72 -15.88
CA GLY A 309 30.01 23.87 -14.73
C GLY A 309 28.97 22.78 -14.99
N ARG A 310 27.96 23.06 -15.82
CA ARG A 310 26.99 22.05 -16.29
C ARG A 310 27.65 21.05 -17.24
N ASP A 311 28.44 21.51 -18.19
CA ASP A 311 29.17 20.64 -19.11
C ASP A 311 30.12 19.71 -18.33
N PHE A 312 30.85 20.27 -17.36
CA PHE A 312 31.69 19.50 -16.44
C PHE A 312 30.87 18.46 -15.65
N CYS A 313 29.69 18.83 -15.16
CA CYS A 313 28.81 17.93 -14.40
C CYS A 313 28.28 16.74 -15.20
N ASN A 314 28.30 16.82 -16.52
CA ASN A 314 27.85 15.77 -17.45
C ASN A 314 29.01 14.93 -18.01
N THR A 315 30.24 15.16 -17.52
CA THR A 315 31.38 14.34 -17.90
C THR A 315 31.27 12.94 -17.30
N GLY A 316 31.84 11.94 -17.99
CA GLY A 316 31.91 10.57 -17.48
C GLY A 316 32.73 10.43 -16.19
N GLU A 317 33.60 11.39 -15.87
CA GLU A 317 34.29 11.43 -14.58
C GLU A 317 33.32 11.69 -13.42
N VAL A 318 32.49 12.75 -13.55
CA VAL A 318 31.50 13.09 -12.54
C VAL A 318 30.43 12.01 -12.43
N ASP A 319 30.05 11.39 -13.56
CA ASP A 319 29.09 10.29 -13.55
C ASP A 319 29.61 9.05 -12.81
N ARG A 320 30.89 8.69 -12.98
CA ARG A 320 31.54 7.63 -12.17
C ARG A 320 31.50 7.93 -10.68
N ILE A 321 31.63 9.20 -10.28
CA ILE A 321 31.50 9.60 -8.87
C ILE A 321 30.06 9.41 -8.37
N ARG A 322 29.05 9.72 -9.19
CA ARG A 322 27.64 9.50 -8.80
C ARG A 322 27.35 8.01 -8.62
N THR A 323 27.66 7.22 -9.63
CA THR A 323 27.32 5.79 -9.71
C THR A 323 28.18 4.92 -8.80
N GLY A 324 29.44 5.28 -8.58
CA GLY A 324 30.38 4.54 -7.72
C GLY A 324 30.10 4.64 -6.22
N PHE A 325 29.23 5.55 -5.77
CA PHE A 325 28.92 5.71 -4.33
C PHE A 325 28.35 4.45 -3.72
N ARG A 326 27.38 3.82 -4.39
CA ARG A 326 26.72 2.61 -3.88
C ARG A 326 27.69 1.44 -3.77
N GLU A 327 28.53 1.27 -4.77
CA GLU A 327 29.56 0.22 -4.80
C GLU A 327 30.56 0.43 -3.66
N PHE A 328 31.07 1.65 -3.49
CA PHE A 328 32.00 1.98 -2.42
C PHE A 328 31.45 1.69 -1.01
N LEU A 329 30.14 1.92 -0.79
CA LEU A 329 29.48 1.61 0.48
C LEU A 329 29.18 0.11 0.66
N GLY A 330 29.23 -0.69 -0.41
CA GLY A 330 28.95 -2.13 -0.42
C GLY A 330 30.20 -3.03 -0.37
N GLU A 331 31.34 -2.59 -0.88
CA GLU A 331 32.56 -3.41 -1.03
C GLU A 331 33.24 -3.83 0.29
N VAL A 332 32.92 -3.21 1.43
CA VAL A 332 33.60 -3.49 2.72
C VAL A 332 32.93 -4.60 3.53
N SER A 333 32.12 -5.46 2.90
CA SER A 333 31.61 -6.69 3.55
C SER A 333 32.53 -7.91 3.37
N GLY A 334 33.69 -7.75 2.71
CA GLY A 334 34.62 -8.84 2.42
C GLY A 334 36.06 -8.61 2.91
N SER A 335 36.29 -8.58 4.22
CA SER A 335 37.64 -8.78 4.80
C SER A 335 37.58 -9.44 6.18
N GLY A 336 36.86 -10.56 6.27
CA GLY A 336 37.04 -11.53 7.36
C GLY A 336 38.07 -12.56 6.94
N GLY A 337 39.28 -12.45 7.49
CA GLY A 337 40.47 -13.21 7.09
C GLY A 337 40.29 -14.72 7.04
N LYS A 338 40.72 -15.31 5.92
CA LYS A 338 41.12 -16.71 5.86
C LYS A 338 42.62 -16.73 6.17
N GLN A 339 42.95 -17.06 7.42
CA GLN A 339 44.33 -17.33 7.83
C GLN A 339 44.69 -18.73 7.35
N PRO A 340 45.83 -18.93 6.67
CA PRO A 340 46.23 -20.25 6.23
C PRO A 340 46.81 -21.03 7.41
N GLN A 341 46.28 -22.23 7.64
CA GLN A 341 47.03 -23.35 8.20
C GLN A 341 47.00 -24.48 7.18
#